data_AF-A0A536Z0B6-F1
#
_entry.id   AF-A0A536Z0B6-F1
#
_cell.length_a   1.000
_cell.length_b   1.000
_cell.length_c   1.000
_cell.angle_alpha   90.00
_cell.angle_beta   90.00
_cell.angle_gamma   90.00
#
_symmetry.space_group_name_H-M   'P 1'
#
loop_
_entity.id
_entity.type
_entity.pdbx_description
1 polymer ?
#
loop_
_entity_poly.entity_id
_entity_poly.type
_entity_poly.pdbx_seq_one_letter_code
_entity_poly.pdbx_strand_id
1 'polypeptide(L)'
;TSWHTLRWNLRMGLTMSLSGMFNTGHDVGGFSGPVPDPELLVRWVQNGLFSPRFIMNSWKTGGEVNTPWLHPEVLELIRAGIRFRYRLMPYLYTLFRRAAVLGEPMLRPLFYEFEADPRAFTDCDEFMLGPYLLVANVVEPGARERRVYLPSAVDGWYDFHSGAYHKPGSEVIVAAPLDRIPIFARAGAMLPLTGSDDSSRLHDEPSRHLRVFASPDTASTSFALYEDDGISLRYRDGDYAEVAFNLETTPTEIMLTARVTGHYALPYRQITV
;
A
#
# COMPACT_ATOMS: atom_id res chain seq x y z
N THR A 1 8.66 -11.78 19.66
CA THR A 1 8.93 -11.55 18.25
C THR A 1 9.00 -12.90 17.60
N SER A 2 8.08 -13.17 16.68
CA SER A 2 8.02 -14.42 15.94
C SER A 2 7.21 -14.24 14.66
N TRP A 3 7.36 -15.19 13.73
CA TRP A 3 6.53 -15.32 12.53
C TRP A 3 5.04 -15.44 12.86
N HIS A 4 4.71 -16.15 13.95
CA HIS A 4 3.34 -16.23 14.45
C HIS A 4 2.76 -14.83 14.74
N THR A 5 3.49 -13.98 15.48
CA THR A 5 3.03 -12.62 15.76
C THR A 5 2.99 -11.72 14.53
N LEU A 6 3.86 -11.94 13.54
CA LEU A 6 3.82 -11.21 12.26
C LEU A 6 2.50 -11.50 11.52
N ARG A 7 2.17 -12.78 11.32
CA ARG A 7 0.93 -13.21 10.65
C ARG A 7 -0.30 -12.67 11.37
N TRP A 8 -0.40 -12.87 12.68
CA TRP A 8 -1.62 -12.48 13.39
C TRP A 8 -1.75 -10.99 13.61
N ASN A 9 -0.65 -10.22 13.64
CA ASN A 9 -0.73 -8.77 13.61
C ASN A 9 -1.28 -8.27 12.27
N LEU A 10 -0.89 -8.86 11.14
CA LEU A 10 -1.53 -8.55 9.86
C LEU A 10 -3.06 -8.74 9.94
N ARG A 11 -3.51 -9.88 10.46
CA ARG A 11 -4.95 -10.16 10.62
C ARG A 11 -5.65 -9.21 11.61
N MET A 12 -4.99 -8.87 12.70
CA MET A 12 -5.48 -7.90 13.68
C MET A 12 -5.63 -6.51 13.05
N GLY A 13 -4.66 -6.07 12.25
CA GLY A 13 -4.73 -4.79 11.54
C GLY A 13 -5.94 -4.71 10.60
N LEU A 14 -6.25 -5.81 9.91
CA LEU A 14 -7.43 -5.91 9.04
C LEU A 14 -8.75 -5.81 9.80
N THR A 15 -8.90 -6.51 10.93
CA THR A 15 -10.12 -6.46 11.74
C THR A 15 -10.29 -5.11 12.44
N MET A 16 -9.20 -4.49 12.89
CA MET A 16 -9.19 -3.13 13.42
C MET A 16 -9.63 -2.12 12.35
N SER A 17 -9.08 -2.22 11.13
CA SER A 17 -9.43 -1.36 10.00
C SER A 17 -10.92 -1.45 9.67
N LEU A 18 -11.50 -2.67 9.63
CA LEU A 18 -12.95 -2.88 9.46
C LEU A 18 -13.79 -2.34 10.62
N SER A 19 -13.24 -2.27 11.83
CA SER A 19 -13.93 -1.77 13.03
C SER A 19 -13.84 -0.25 13.18
N GLY A 20 -13.50 0.48 12.10
CA GLY A 20 -13.35 1.94 12.11
C GLY A 20 -12.05 2.43 12.77
N MET A 21 -11.15 1.53 13.17
CA MET A 21 -9.83 1.89 13.68
C MET A 21 -8.85 2.00 12.50
N PHE A 22 -8.90 3.12 11.80
CA PHE A 22 -8.07 3.33 10.61
C PHE A 22 -6.63 3.76 10.95
N ASN A 23 -6.37 4.52 12.02
CA ASN A 23 -5.02 4.93 12.37
C ASN A 23 -4.27 3.86 13.19
N THR A 24 -3.93 2.74 12.56
CA THR A 24 -3.36 1.55 13.20
C THR A 24 -2.01 1.15 12.62
N GLY A 25 -1.30 0.32 13.39
CA GLY A 25 0.01 -0.21 13.06
C GLY A 25 0.53 -1.03 14.22
N HIS A 26 1.51 -1.88 13.94
CA HIS A 26 2.12 -2.76 14.92
C HIS A 26 3.60 -2.45 15.07
N ASP A 27 4.16 -2.81 16.22
CA ASP A 27 5.57 -2.66 16.52
C ASP A 27 6.44 -3.46 15.54
N VAL A 28 7.04 -2.77 14.57
CA VAL A 28 7.84 -3.37 13.51
C VAL A 28 9.10 -4.02 14.11
N GLY A 29 9.31 -5.30 13.78
CA GLY A 29 10.34 -6.17 14.39
C GLY A 29 9.87 -6.87 15.67
N GLY A 30 8.65 -6.60 16.12
CA GLY A 30 8.00 -7.20 17.29
C GLY A 30 8.52 -6.66 18.62
N PHE A 31 7.58 -6.45 19.55
CA PHE A 31 7.81 -5.78 20.83
C PHE A 31 8.73 -6.55 21.79
N SER A 32 8.23 -7.67 22.35
CA SER A 32 8.91 -8.50 23.37
C SER A 32 9.39 -9.84 22.81
N GLY A 33 10.19 -10.61 23.56
CA GLY A 33 10.77 -11.89 23.15
C GLY A 33 12.13 -11.73 22.45
N PRO A 34 12.61 -12.76 21.71
CA PRO A 34 13.93 -12.71 21.07
C PRO A 34 14.11 -11.52 20.13
N VAL A 35 15.36 -11.15 19.89
CA VAL A 35 15.74 -10.23 18.80
C VAL A 35 15.37 -10.92 17.47
N PRO A 36 14.65 -10.25 16.53
CA PRO A 36 14.34 -10.85 15.24
C PRO A 36 15.64 -11.18 14.50
N ASP A 37 15.69 -12.31 13.80
CA ASP A 37 16.75 -12.57 12.82
C ASP A 37 16.62 -11.61 11.60
N PRO A 38 17.64 -11.52 10.72
CA PRO A 38 17.62 -10.59 9.59
C PRO A 38 16.42 -10.77 8.66
N GLU A 39 16.01 -12.01 8.39
CA GLU A 39 14.87 -12.29 7.50
C GLU A 39 13.55 -11.84 8.15
N LEU A 40 13.34 -12.21 9.41
CA LEU A 40 12.15 -11.83 10.15
C LEU A 40 12.04 -10.30 10.25
N LEU A 41 13.14 -9.58 10.50
CA LEU A 41 13.14 -8.12 10.53
C LEU A 41 12.70 -7.53 9.17
N VAL A 42 13.24 -8.04 8.06
CA VAL A 42 12.85 -7.60 6.71
C VAL A 42 11.35 -7.84 6.47
N ARG A 43 10.83 -9.03 6.79
CA ARG A 43 9.40 -9.33 6.60
C ARG A 43 8.49 -8.49 7.51
N TRP A 44 8.92 -8.17 8.72
CA TRP A 44 8.23 -7.20 9.58
C TRP A 44 8.18 -5.80 8.96
N VAL A 45 9.31 -5.33 8.40
CA VAL A 45 9.35 -4.05 7.70
C VAL A 45 8.38 -4.07 6.53
N GLN A 46 8.51 -5.05 5.63
CA GLN A 46 7.64 -5.22 4.47
C GLN A 46 6.15 -5.21 4.86
N ASN A 47 5.78 -5.88 5.94
CA ASN A 47 4.40 -5.87 6.43
C ASN A 47 3.95 -4.50 6.94
N GLY A 48 4.80 -3.81 7.70
CA GLY A 48 4.51 -2.48 8.25
C GLY A 48 4.44 -1.36 7.20
N LEU A 49 5.05 -1.52 6.01
CA LEU A 49 5.10 -0.48 4.98
C LEU A 49 3.73 0.02 4.52
N PHE A 50 2.68 -0.77 4.71
CA PHE A 50 1.33 -0.47 4.24
C PHE A 50 0.40 0.02 5.36
N SER A 51 0.80 -0.15 6.63
CA SER A 51 0.01 0.30 7.77
C SER A 51 0.06 1.82 7.93
N PRO A 52 -1.02 2.47 8.38
CA PRO A 52 -1.02 3.92 8.63
C PRO A 52 0.07 4.36 9.62
N ARG A 53 0.26 3.60 10.71
CA ARG A 53 1.41 3.73 11.60
C ARG A 53 2.50 2.73 11.25
N PHE A 54 3.64 3.25 10.79
CA PHE A 54 4.84 2.47 10.54
C PHE A 54 5.91 2.87 11.56
N ILE A 55 5.96 2.13 12.67
CA ILE A 55 6.79 2.45 13.84
C ILE A 55 7.59 1.21 14.24
N MET A 56 8.90 1.37 14.36
CA MET A 56 9.77 0.39 15.02
C MET A 56 9.80 0.70 16.51
N ASN A 57 9.42 -0.28 17.32
CA ASN A 57 9.40 -0.19 18.77
C ASN A 57 9.63 -1.57 19.37
N SER A 58 10.34 -1.63 20.50
CA SER A 58 10.66 -2.91 21.14
C SER A 58 11.11 -2.76 22.57
N TRP A 59 10.93 -3.84 23.34
CA TRP A 59 11.59 -4.06 24.61
C TRP A 59 12.16 -5.48 24.64
N LYS A 60 13.47 -5.61 24.85
CA LYS A 60 14.18 -6.90 24.89
C LYS A 60 14.87 -7.06 26.25
N THR A 61 14.87 -8.29 26.78
CA THR A 61 15.51 -8.59 28.07
C THR A 61 16.99 -8.24 28.08
N GLY A 62 17.69 -8.41 26.96
CA GLY A 62 19.10 -8.06 26.80
C GLY A 62 19.37 -6.57 26.55
N GLY A 63 18.33 -5.74 26.46
CA GLY A 63 18.43 -4.31 26.19
C GLY A 63 18.60 -3.94 24.72
N GLU A 64 18.63 -4.92 23.80
CA GLU A 64 18.64 -4.66 22.37
C GLU A 64 17.37 -3.94 21.93
N VAL A 65 17.49 -3.06 20.93
CA VAL A 65 16.38 -2.31 20.37
C VAL A 65 16.29 -2.60 18.88
N ASN A 66 15.09 -2.86 18.41
CA ASN A 66 14.82 -2.97 16.98
C ASN A 66 15.09 -1.61 16.33
N THR A 67 16.10 -1.58 15.46
CA THR A 67 16.46 -0.42 14.65
C THR A 67 16.60 -0.82 13.20
N PRO A 68 16.48 0.11 12.24
CA PRO A 68 16.69 -0.19 10.83
C PRO A 68 18.07 -0.78 10.50
N TRP A 69 19.08 -0.52 11.33
CA TRP A 69 20.46 -0.96 11.18
C TRP A 69 20.85 -2.09 12.14
N LEU A 70 19.86 -2.74 12.79
CA LEU A 70 20.10 -3.86 13.71
C LEU A 70 20.93 -4.97 13.05
N HIS A 71 20.67 -5.24 11.77
CA HIS A 71 21.36 -6.23 10.94
C HIS A 71 21.96 -5.53 9.71
N PRO A 72 23.26 -5.18 9.73
CA PRO A 72 23.91 -4.45 8.64
C PRO A 72 23.77 -5.11 7.26
N GLU A 73 23.70 -6.44 7.21
CA GLU A 73 23.58 -7.23 5.97
C GLU A 73 22.24 -7.07 5.24
N VAL A 74 21.17 -6.62 5.93
CA VAL A 74 19.85 -6.38 5.33
C VAL A 74 19.43 -4.91 5.37
N LEU A 75 20.33 -4.01 5.81
CA LEU A 75 20.05 -2.58 5.91
C LEU A 75 19.56 -1.97 4.59
N GLU A 76 20.15 -2.37 3.46
CA GLU A 76 19.74 -1.86 2.15
C GLU A 76 18.32 -2.29 1.77
N LEU A 77 17.90 -3.50 2.16
CA LEU A 77 16.53 -3.98 1.94
C LEU A 77 15.53 -3.18 2.76
N ILE A 78 15.86 -2.91 4.03
CA ILE A 78 15.04 -2.09 4.92
C ILE A 78 14.94 -0.66 4.37
N ARG A 79 16.05 -0.08 3.95
CA ARG A 79 16.09 1.27 3.36
C ARG A 79 15.26 1.34 2.07
N ALA A 80 15.37 0.34 1.20
CA ALA A 80 14.57 0.27 -0.03
C ALA A 80 13.07 0.19 0.27
N GLY A 81 12.66 -0.61 1.26
CA GLY A 81 11.27 -0.68 1.73
C GLY A 81 10.76 0.66 2.26
N ILE A 82 11.55 1.35 3.09
CA ILE A 82 11.18 2.68 3.60
C ILE A 82 11.02 3.68 2.44
N ARG A 83 11.97 3.73 1.50
CA ARG A 83 11.85 4.57 0.29
C ARG A 83 10.60 4.25 -0.51
N PHE A 84 10.28 2.96 -0.68
CA PHE A 84 9.05 2.55 -1.36
C PHE A 84 7.78 3.08 -0.66
N ARG A 85 7.73 3.05 0.68
CA ARG A 85 6.63 3.68 1.43
C ARG A 85 6.55 5.18 1.18
N TYR A 86 7.67 5.89 1.16
CA TYR A 86 7.67 7.33 0.84
C TYR A 86 7.16 7.60 -0.58
N ARG A 87 7.51 6.75 -1.55
CA ARG A 87 6.94 6.85 -2.91
C ARG A 87 5.44 6.67 -2.93
N LEU A 88 4.88 5.81 -2.07
CA LEU A 88 3.44 5.61 -1.92
C LEU A 88 2.73 6.71 -1.13
N MET A 89 3.43 7.72 -0.60
CA MET A 89 2.85 8.67 0.35
C MET A 89 1.61 9.41 -0.18
N PRO A 90 1.56 9.90 -1.43
CA PRO A 90 0.35 10.54 -1.96
C PRO A 90 -0.88 9.63 -1.94
N TYR A 91 -0.69 8.35 -2.29
CA TYR A 91 -1.75 7.34 -2.18
C TYR A 91 -2.14 7.06 -0.73
N LEU A 92 -1.18 6.82 0.16
CA LEU A 92 -1.43 6.55 1.58
C LEU A 92 -2.14 7.71 2.26
N TYR A 93 -1.75 8.95 1.96
CA TYR A 93 -2.34 10.16 2.50
C TYR A 93 -3.80 10.33 2.04
N THR A 94 -4.04 10.10 0.75
CA THR A 94 -5.40 10.08 0.17
C THR A 94 -6.28 9.03 0.86
N LEU A 95 -5.77 7.80 1.03
CA LEU A 95 -6.50 6.73 1.72
C LEU A 95 -6.78 7.08 3.18
N PHE A 96 -5.84 7.73 3.88
CA PHE A 96 -6.03 8.17 5.26
C PHE A 96 -7.11 9.24 5.37
N ARG A 97 -7.14 10.20 4.44
CA ARG A 97 -8.21 11.20 4.33
C ARG A 97 -9.57 10.55 4.12
N ARG A 98 -9.67 9.60 3.18
CA ARG A 98 -10.90 8.85 2.93
C ARG A 98 -11.37 8.07 4.16
N ALA A 99 -10.44 7.45 4.88
CA ALA A 99 -10.78 6.78 6.14
C ALA A 99 -11.34 7.75 7.18
N ALA A 100 -10.74 8.92 7.34
CA ALA A 100 -11.15 9.92 8.31
C ALA A 100 -12.50 10.59 7.98
N VAL A 101 -12.86 10.72 6.70
CA VAL A 101 -14.08 11.42 6.26
C VAL A 101 -15.22 10.47 5.94
N LEU A 102 -14.92 9.36 5.27
CA LEU A 102 -15.91 8.42 4.72
C LEU A 102 -16.00 7.13 5.54
N GLY A 103 -15.10 6.91 6.49
CA GLY A 103 -15.01 5.65 7.24
C GLY A 103 -14.49 4.49 6.41
N GLU A 104 -13.86 4.77 5.26
CA GLU A 104 -13.34 3.71 4.38
C GLU A 104 -12.05 3.10 4.94
N PRO A 105 -12.00 1.77 5.15
CA PRO A 105 -10.79 1.11 5.61
C PRO A 105 -9.66 1.27 4.59
N MET A 106 -8.46 1.59 5.08
CA MET A 106 -7.25 1.64 4.26
C MET A 106 -6.74 0.23 3.94
N LEU A 107 -6.70 -0.64 4.96
CA LEU A 107 -6.41 -2.06 4.81
C LEU A 107 -7.73 -2.81 4.78
N ARG A 108 -8.01 -3.52 3.69
CA ARG A 108 -9.31 -4.16 3.44
C ARG A 108 -9.09 -5.66 3.23
N PRO A 109 -9.78 -6.54 3.97
CA PRO A 109 -9.88 -7.95 3.58
C PRO A 109 -10.45 -8.08 2.18
N LEU A 110 -10.12 -9.16 1.48
CA LEU A 110 -10.57 -9.34 0.10
C LEU A 110 -12.10 -9.32 -0.02
N PHE A 111 -12.82 -9.94 0.92
CA PHE A 111 -14.30 -9.94 0.92
C PHE A 111 -14.93 -8.54 1.03
N TYR A 112 -14.22 -7.54 1.58
CA TYR A 112 -14.73 -6.17 1.66
C TYR A 112 -14.84 -5.55 0.26
N GLU A 113 -13.89 -5.86 -0.61
CA GLU A 113 -13.81 -5.30 -1.96
C GLU A 113 -14.50 -6.20 -3.01
N PHE A 114 -14.56 -7.51 -2.77
CA PHE A 114 -15.00 -8.51 -3.75
C PHE A 114 -16.13 -9.41 -3.22
N GLU A 115 -17.23 -8.79 -2.77
CA GLU A 115 -18.39 -9.53 -2.20
C GLU A 115 -19.01 -10.54 -3.18
N ALA A 116 -18.94 -10.27 -4.49
CA ALA A 116 -19.46 -11.14 -5.54
C ALA A 116 -18.57 -12.36 -5.83
N ASP A 117 -17.40 -12.45 -5.20
CA ASP A 117 -16.45 -13.53 -5.37
C ASP A 117 -16.45 -14.45 -4.13
N PRO A 118 -17.02 -15.66 -4.20
CA PRO A 118 -17.04 -16.57 -3.06
C PRO A 118 -15.65 -16.93 -2.52
N ARG A 119 -14.61 -16.93 -3.36
CA ARG A 119 -13.25 -17.24 -2.93
C ARG A 119 -12.64 -16.12 -2.08
N ALA A 120 -13.11 -14.87 -2.22
CA ALA A 120 -12.63 -13.74 -1.43
C ALA A 120 -12.97 -13.86 0.08
N PHE A 121 -13.90 -14.76 0.45
CA PHE A 121 -14.23 -15.10 1.83
C PHE A 121 -13.32 -16.18 2.44
N THR A 122 -12.42 -16.77 1.64
CA THR A 122 -11.48 -17.78 2.13
C THR A 122 -10.46 -17.13 3.08
N ASP A 123 -10.09 -17.85 4.14
CA ASP A 123 -9.06 -17.40 5.06
C ASP A 123 -7.70 -17.25 4.33
N CYS A 124 -7.13 -16.04 4.31
CA CYS A 124 -6.00 -15.71 3.47
C CYS A 124 -5.18 -14.52 4.00
N ASP A 125 -3.85 -14.54 3.83
CA ASP A 125 -2.93 -13.51 4.34
C ASP A 125 -2.72 -12.36 3.31
N GLU A 126 -3.60 -12.24 2.31
CA GLU A 126 -3.68 -11.16 1.34
C GLU A 126 -4.62 -10.06 1.84
N PHE A 127 -4.37 -8.83 1.41
CA PHE A 127 -5.28 -7.72 1.64
C PHE A 127 -5.22 -6.69 0.53
N MET A 128 -6.26 -5.88 0.42
CA MET A 128 -6.24 -4.68 -0.40
C MET A 128 -5.73 -3.50 0.41
N LEU A 129 -4.73 -2.79 -0.11
CA LEU A 129 -4.42 -1.42 0.30
C LEU A 129 -5.23 -0.47 -0.59
N GLY A 130 -6.24 0.15 0.00
CA GLY A 130 -7.23 0.93 -0.75
C GLY A 130 -7.92 0.11 -1.83
N PRO A 131 -8.46 0.75 -2.88
CA PRO A 131 -9.15 0.03 -3.96
C PRO A 131 -8.22 -0.63 -5.00
N TYR A 132 -6.90 -0.38 -4.96
CA TYR A 132 -6.04 -0.64 -6.13
C TYR A 132 -4.94 -1.68 -5.94
N LEU A 133 -4.42 -1.89 -4.73
CA LEU A 133 -3.25 -2.75 -4.55
C LEU A 133 -3.61 -3.97 -3.71
N LEU A 134 -3.58 -5.16 -4.31
CA LEU A 134 -3.56 -6.41 -3.57
C LEU A 134 -2.13 -6.66 -3.11
N VAL A 135 -1.93 -6.79 -1.81
CA VAL A 135 -0.63 -7.03 -1.18
C VAL A 135 -0.61 -8.43 -0.58
N ALA A 136 0.43 -9.20 -0.91
CA ALA A 136 0.60 -10.58 -0.46
C ALA A 136 1.96 -10.75 0.26
N ASN A 137 2.07 -10.17 1.46
CA ASN A 137 3.27 -10.24 2.31
C ASN A 137 3.64 -11.67 2.72
N VAL A 138 4.92 -12.01 2.74
CA VAL A 138 5.36 -13.34 3.21
C VAL A 138 5.38 -13.38 4.74
N VAL A 139 4.70 -14.37 5.32
CA VAL A 139 4.59 -14.55 6.78
C VAL A 139 5.11 -15.92 7.25
N GLU A 140 5.79 -16.64 6.36
CA GLU A 140 6.44 -17.93 6.60
C GLU A 140 7.98 -17.81 6.51
N PRO A 141 8.72 -18.44 7.43
CA PRO A 141 10.19 -18.45 7.39
C PRO A 141 10.72 -19.16 6.14
N GLY A 142 11.72 -18.56 5.49
CA GLY A 142 12.43 -19.15 4.37
C GLY A 142 11.67 -19.10 3.04
N ALA A 143 10.40 -18.66 3.02
CA ALA A 143 9.63 -18.56 1.79
C ALA A 143 10.20 -17.48 0.86
N ARG A 144 10.39 -17.86 -0.41
CA ARG A 144 10.89 -17.00 -1.50
C ARG A 144 9.94 -16.98 -2.71
N GLU A 145 8.81 -17.64 -2.57
CA GLU A 145 7.68 -17.62 -3.49
C GLU A 145 6.40 -17.71 -2.68
N ARG A 146 5.30 -17.25 -3.25
CA ARG A 146 3.98 -17.31 -2.63
C ARG A 146 2.93 -17.67 -3.66
N ARG A 147 1.99 -18.53 -3.29
CA ARG A 147 0.75 -18.71 -4.06
C ARG A 147 -0.22 -17.62 -3.67
N VAL A 148 -0.74 -16.90 -4.67
CA VAL A 148 -1.65 -15.76 -4.48
C VAL A 148 -2.88 -15.98 -5.32
N TYR A 149 -4.05 -15.85 -4.70
CA TYR A 149 -5.32 -15.78 -5.40
C TYR A 149 -5.60 -14.35 -5.84
N LEU A 150 -5.95 -14.17 -7.11
CA LEU A 150 -6.31 -12.89 -7.70
C LEU A 150 -7.84 -12.86 -7.91
N PRO A 151 -8.59 -12.03 -7.15
CA PRO A 151 -10.05 -12.02 -7.19
C PRO A 151 -10.65 -11.80 -8.60
N SER A 152 -11.84 -12.33 -8.81
CA SER A 152 -12.52 -12.44 -10.11
C SER A 152 -13.47 -11.30 -10.45
N ALA A 153 -13.94 -10.53 -9.46
CA ALA A 153 -14.94 -9.46 -9.64
C ALA A 153 -14.36 -8.15 -10.21
N VAL A 154 -13.31 -8.23 -11.03
CA VAL A 154 -12.58 -7.10 -11.63
C VAL A 154 -12.12 -7.44 -13.04
N ASP A 155 -11.72 -6.44 -13.81
CA ASP A 155 -11.28 -6.65 -15.20
C ASP A 155 -9.96 -7.41 -15.32
N GLY A 156 -9.12 -7.35 -14.28
CA GLY A 156 -7.88 -8.11 -14.19
C GLY A 156 -6.87 -7.51 -13.23
N TRP A 157 -5.65 -8.05 -13.26
CA TRP A 157 -4.58 -7.72 -12.33
C TRP A 157 -3.26 -7.58 -13.05
N TYR A 158 -2.43 -6.66 -12.61
CA TYR A 158 -1.07 -6.47 -13.09
C TYR A 158 -0.09 -6.74 -11.95
N ASP A 159 0.91 -7.59 -12.16
CA ASP A 159 2.04 -7.65 -11.24
C ASP A 159 2.71 -6.28 -11.18
N PHE A 160 2.79 -5.72 -9.98
CA PHE A 160 3.22 -4.34 -9.77
C PHE A 160 4.67 -4.10 -10.22
N HIS A 161 5.51 -5.12 -10.26
CA HIS A 161 6.93 -4.95 -10.57
C HIS A 161 7.22 -5.13 -12.05
N SER A 162 6.69 -6.19 -12.65
CA SER A 162 6.92 -6.58 -14.03
C SER A 162 5.93 -5.99 -15.02
N GLY A 163 4.75 -5.56 -14.55
CA GLY A 163 3.65 -5.17 -15.41
C GLY A 163 2.97 -6.35 -16.12
N ALA A 164 3.29 -7.59 -15.74
CA ALA A 164 2.65 -8.77 -16.32
C ALA A 164 1.15 -8.79 -15.98
N TYR A 165 0.30 -8.98 -16.98
CA TYR A 165 -1.14 -9.09 -16.80
C TYR A 165 -1.54 -10.52 -16.38
N HIS A 166 -2.50 -10.59 -15.47
CA HIS A 166 -3.10 -11.81 -14.96
C HIS A 166 -4.62 -11.73 -15.06
N LYS A 167 -5.22 -12.84 -15.53
CA LYS A 167 -6.67 -12.95 -15.63
C LYS A 167 -7.31 -12.89 -14.24
N PRO A 168 -8.47 -12.22 -14.10
CA PRO A 168 -9.23 -12.23 -12.86
C PRO A 168 -9.64 -13.65 -12.48
N GLY A 169 -9.68 -13.97 -11.19
CA GLY A 169 -10.01 -15.29 -10.65
C GLY A 169 -8.88 -16.34 -10.74
N SER A 170 -7.68 -15.94 -11.18
CA SER A 170 -6.55 -16.86 -11.30
C SER A 170 -5.80 -17.06 -9.97
N GLU A 171 -5.06 -18.17 -9.87
CA GLU A 171 -4.02 -18.35 -8.87
C GLU A 171 -2.66 -18.32 -9.53
N VAL A 172 -1.74 -17.59 -8.91
CA VAL A 172 -0.37 -17.40 -9.43
C VAL A 172 0.64 -17.79 -8.36
N ILE A 173 1.74 -18.42 -8.78
CA ILE A 173 2.93 -18.57 -7.94
C ILE A 173 3.87 -17.43 -8.32
N VAL A 174 4.13 -16.54 -7.37
CA VAL A 174 4.90 -15.32 -7.60
C VAL A 174 6.17 -15.34 -6.76
N ALA A 175 7.27 -14.85 -7.34
CA ALA A 175 8.53 -14.68 -6.65
C ALA A 175 8.39 -13.65 -5.51
N ALA A 176 8.86 -14.03 -4.33
CA ALA A 176 8.87 -13.21 -3.13
C ALA A 176 10.27 -13.19 -2.48
N PRO A 177 11.34 -12.81 -3.20
CA PRO A 177 12.65 -12.61 -2.59
C PRO A 177 12.61 -11.50 -1.51
N LEU A 178 13.68 -11.35 -0.72
CA LEU A 178 13.70 -10.38 0.39
C LEU A 178 13.71 -8.92 -0.08
N ASP A 179 14.08 -8.65 -1.32
CA ASP A 179 14.07 -7.32 -1.96
C ASP A 179 12.75 -6.99 -2.67
N ARG A 180 11.76 -7.91 -2.66
CA ARG A 180 10.49 -7.73 -3.36
C ARG A 180 9.28 -8.20 -2.54
N ILE A 181 8.27 -7.34 -2.50
CA ILE A 181 6.96 -7.67 -1.93
C ILE A 181 6.03 -8.05 -3.08
N PRO A 182 5.35 -9.21 -3.06
CA PRO A 182 4.31 -9.51 -4.03
C PRO A 182 3.15 -8.51 -3.92
N ILE A 183 2.94 -7.73 -4.98
CA ILE A 183 1.90 -6.70 -5.07
C ILE A 183 1.28 -6.79 -6.46
N PHE A 184 -0.05 -6.75 -6.53
CA PHE A 184 -0.80 -6.73 -7.77
C PHE A 184 -1.67 -5.48 -7.82
N ALA A 185 -1.55 -4.71 -8.90
CA ALA A 185 -2.42 -3.58 -9.17
C ALA A 185 -3.67 -4.04 -9.92
N ARG A 186 -4.84 -3.62 -9.46
CA ARG A 186 -6.11 -3.85 -10.16
C ARG A 186 -6.09 -3.15 -11.51
N ALA A 187 -6.62 -3.79 -12.55
CA ALA A 187 -6.89 -3.13 -13.83
C ALA A 187 -7.84 -1.93 -13.63
N GLY A 188 -7.54 -0.81 -14.27
CA GLY A 188 -8.15 0.50 -14.02
C GLY A 188 -7.49 1.32 -12.90
N ALA A 189 -6.47 0.80 -12.20
CA ALA A 189 -5.81 1.52 -11.12
C ALA A 189 -5.05 2.75 -11.61
N MET A 190 -5.25 3.86 -10.90
CA MET A 190 -4.50 5.09 -11.03
C MET A 190 -3.83 5.36 -9.68
N LEU A 191 -2.53 5.12 -9.59
CA LEU A 191 -1.79 5.15 -8.33
C LEU A 191 -0.92 6.42 -8.24
N PRO A 192 -1.31 7.43 -7.44
CA PRO A 192 -0.48 8.60 -7.19
C PRO A 192 0.73 8.24 -6.33
N LEU A 193 1.90 8.63 -6.79
CA LEU A 193 3.21 8.40 -6.19
C LEU A 193 3.98 9.72 -6.13
N THR A 194 5.03 9.77 -5.32
CA THR A 194 6.07 10.80 -5.49
C THR A 194 6.81 10.55 -6.81
N GLY A 195 7.14 11.62 -7.53
CA GLY A 195 7.94 11.55 -8.76
C GLY A 195 9.44 11.52 -8.51
N SER A 196 9.86 11.68 -7.26
CA SER A 196 11.25 11.77 -6.83
C SER A 196 11.59 10.68 -5.81
N ASP A 197 12.82 10.17 -5.90
CA ASP A 197 13.45 9.34 -4.86
C ASP A 197 14.15 10.21 -3.80
N ASP A 198 14.06 11.54 -3.90
CA ASP A 198 14.54 12.48 -2.88
C ASP A 198 13.63 12.45 -1.65
N SER A 199 14.06 11.67 -0.65
CA SER A 199 13.42 11.59 0.65
C SER A 199 13.83 12.72 1.61
N SER A 200 14.61 13.72 1.21
CA SER A 200 15.02 14.81 2.11
C SER A 200 13.86 15.74 2.48
N ARG A 201 12.89 15.86 1.56
CA ARG A 201 11.72 16.73 1.71
C ARG A 201 10.52 16.05 2.35
N LEU A 202 10.55 14.72 2.52
CA LEU A 202 9.57 13.87 3.21
C LEU A 202 8.09 14.25 2.94
N HIS A 203 7.55 15.19 3.72
CA HIS A 203 6.16 15.67 3.69
C HIS A 203 5.92 16.80 2.69
N ASP A 204 6.94 17.59 2.36
CA ASP A 204 6.89 18.73 1.44
C ASP A 204 7.52 18.39 0.07
N GLU A 205 7.49 17.10 -0.29
CA GLU A 205 7.97 16.63 -1.58
C GLU A 205 7.01 17.14 -2.68
N PRO A 206 7.49 17.97 -3.63
CA PRO A 206 6.63 18.73 -4.52
C PRO A 206 6.40 18.03 -5.85
N SER A 207 6.75 16.75 -6.05
CA SER A 207 6.53 16.05 -7.32
C SER A 207 5.38 15.05 -7.22
N ARG A 208 4.73 14.78 -8.35
CA ARG A 208 3.73 13.73 -8.45
C ARG A 208 3.95 12.91 -9.70
N HIS A 209 3.81 11.61 -9.54
CA HIS A 209 3.79 10.63 -10.61
C HIS A 209 2.51 9.82 -10.49
N LEU A 210 1.78 9.59 -11.58
CA LEU A 210 0.57 8.78 -11.60
C LEU A 210 0.86 7.51 -12.38
N ARG A 211 1.02 6.39 -11.68
CA ARG A 211 1.17 5.11 -12.36
C ARG A 211 -0.19 4.55 -12.75
N VAL A 212 -0.42 4.36 -14.05
CA VAL A 212 -1.68 3.87 -14.61
C VAL A 212 -1.56 2.40 -15.00
N PHE A 213 -2.54 1.60 -14.58
CA PHE A 213 -2.72 0.20 -14.98
C PHE A 213 -4.04 0.10 -15.73
N ALA A 214 -4.02 0.33 -17.05
CA ALA A 214 -5.25 0.41 -17.86
C ALA A 214 -6.00 -0.93 -17.90
N SER A 215 -7.31 -0.89 -18.14
CA SER A 215 -8.08 -2.13 -18.34
C SER A 215 -7.77 -2.72 -19.73
N PRO A 216 -7.68 -4.06 -19.91
CA PRO A 216 -7.52 -4.62 -21.25
C PRO A 216 -8.78 -4.44 -22.11
N ASP A 217 -9.93 -4.21 -21.48
CA ASP A 217 -11.24 -4.08 -22.12
C ASP A 217 -11.80 -2.66 -21.94
N THR A 218 -13.00 -2.42 -22.51
CA THR A 218 -13.68 -1.15 -22.35
C THR A 218 -14.11 -0.94 -20.90
N ALA A 219 -13.52 0.05 -20.23
CA ALA A 219 -13.79 0.35 -18.83
C ALA A 219 -13.65 1.85 -18.53
N SER A 220 -14.28 2.29 -17.45
CA SER A 220 -14.11 3.63 -16.88
C SER A 220 -13.86 3.52 -15.39
N THR A 221 -12.84 4.22 -14.89
CA THR A 221 -12.49 4.25 -13.46
C THR A 221 -12.13 5.67 -13.05
N SER A 222 -12.53 6.07 -11.84
CA SER A 222 -12.20 7.37 -11.27
C SER A 222 -11.48 7.26 -9.93
N PHE A 223 -10.59 8.21 -9.66
CA PHE A 223 -9.89 8.36 -8.39
C PHE A 223 -9.59 9.83 -8.13
N ALA A 224 -9.63 10.27 -6.88
CA ALA A 224 -9.24 11.64 -6.52
C ALA A 224 -8.03 11.59 -5.58
N LEU A 225 -6.93 12.21 -6.00
CA LEU A 225 -5.78 12.50 -5.13
C LEU A 225 -6.12 13.69 -4.24
N TYR A 226 -5.94 13.53 -2.92
CA TYR A 226 -6.18 14.59 -1.94
C TYR A 226 -4.89 15.31 -1.56
N GLU A 227 -4.94 16.64 -1.48
CA GLU A 227 -3.80 17.51 -1.15
C GLU A 227 -4.23 18.62 -0.19
N ASP A 228 -3.45 18.84 0.86
CA ASP A 228 -3.54 20.00 1.75
C ASP A 228 -2.12 20.36 2.24
N ASP A 229 -2.00 21.20 3.28
CA ASP A 229 -0.69 21.57 3.82
C ASP A 229 -0.05 20.51 4.72
N GLY A 230 -0.74 19.41 5.03
CA GLY A 230 -0.26 18.32 5.87
C GLY A 230 0.02 18.67 7.33
N ILE A 231 -0.21 19.91 7.76
CA ILE A 231 0.29 20.45 9.03
C ILE A 231 -0.85 21.06 9.86
N SER A 232 -1.70 21.88 9.24
CA SER A 232 -2.71 22.67 9.93
C SER A 232 -4.10 22.03 9.87
N LEU A 233 -5.07 22.69 10.52
CA LEU A 233 -6.48 22.31 10.44
C LEU A 233 -7.26 23.10 9.37
N ARG A 234 -6.59 23.89 8.50
CA ARG A 234 -7.27 24.74 7.51
C ARG A 234 -8.08 23.94 6.48
N TYR A 235 -7.79 22.65 6.31
CA TYR A 235 -8.65 21.75 5.52
C TYR A 235 -10.11 21.72 6.02
N ARG A 236 -10.36 22.02 7.30
CA ARG A 236 -11.71 22.13 7.88
C ARG A 236 -12.48 23.35 7.36
N ASP A 237 -11.76 24.38 6.96
CA ASP A 237 -12.29 25.62 6.39
C ASP A 237 -12.27 25.57 4.84
N GLY A 238 -11.97 24.41 4.24
CA GLY A 238 -11.96 24.21 2.79
C GLY A 238 -10.60 24.45 2.12
N ASP A 239 -9.52 24.68 2.87
CA ASP A 239 -8.16 24.83 2.34
C ASP A 239 -7.53 23.46 2.05
N TYR A 240 -8.08 22.79 1.05
CA TYR A 240 -7.53 21.57 0.44
C TYR A 240 -7.80 21.60 -1.07
N ALA A 241 -7.17 20.69 -1.81
CA ALA A 241 -7.42 20.46 -3.21
C ALA A 241 -7.60 18.97 -3.49
N GLU A 242 -8.40 18.66 -4.50
CA GLU A 242 -8.53 17.31 -5.05
C GLU A 242 -8.18 17.33 -6.52
N VAL A 243 -7.33 16.38 -6.93
CA VAL A 243 -7.05 16.11 -8.33
C VAL A 243 -7.83 14.87 -8.72
N ALA A 244 -9.01 15.07 -9.32
CA ALA A 244 -9.88 14.01 -9.80
C ALA A 244 -9.38 13.52 -11.16
N PHE A 245 -9.01 12.24 -11.22
CA PHE A 245 -8.67 11.51 -12.42
C PHE A 245 -9.85 10.67 -12.89
N ASN A 246 -10.12 10.68 -14.19
CA ASN A 246 -10.99 9.72 -14.85
C ASN A 246 -10.20 9.05 -15.98
N LEU A 247 -10.14 7.73 -15.92
CA LEU A 247 -9.48 6.86 -16.87
C LEU A 247 -10.54 6.10 -17.64
N GLU A 248 -10.61 6.36 -18.94
CA GLU A 248 -11.43 5.61 -19.88
C GLU A 248 -10.49 4.79 -20.75
N THR A 249 -10.72 3.48 -20.82
CA THR A 249 -9.94 2.57 -21.64
C THR A 249 -10.85 1.89 -22.66
N THR A 250 -10.30 1.63 -23.83
CA THR A 250 -10.83 0.73 -24.85
C THR A 250 -9.68 -0.20 -25.29
N PRO A 251 -9.94 -1.27 -26.07
CA PRO A 251 -8.87 -2.13 -26.58
C PRO A 251 -7.78 -1.41 -27.40
N THR A 252 -8.02 -0.18 -27.86
CA THR A 252 -7.10 0.58 -28.73
C THR A 252 -6.67 1.93 -28.17
N GLU A 253 -7.35 2.45 -27.15
CA GLU A 253 -7.15 3.81 -26.65
C GLU A 253 -7.23 3.89 -25.13
N ILE A 254 -6.38 4.75 -24.55
CA ILE A 254 -6.40 5.12 -23.13
C ILE A 254 -6.59 6.63 -23.07
N MET A 255 -7.68 7.08 -22.47
CA MET A 255 -7.98 8.48 -22.24
C MET A 255 -7.91 8.76 -20.74
N LEU A 256 -6.93 9.57 -20.33
CA LEU A 256 -6.80 10.04 -18.96
C LEU A 256 -7.17 11.52 -18.91
N THR A 257 -8.15 11.88 -18.09
CA THR A 257 -8.53 13.26 -17.81
C THR A 257 -8.28 13.59 -16.35
N ALA A 258 -7.85 14.82 -16.08
CA ALA A 258 -7.59 15.30 -14.72
C ALA A 258 -8.29 16.65 -14.51
N ARG A 259 -8.94 16.81 -13.36
CA ARG A 259 -9.58 18.06 -12.93
C ARG A 259 -9.17 18.40 -11.52
N VAL A 260 -8.74 19.64 -11.31
CA VAL A 260 -8.43 20.17 -9.97
C VAL A 260 -9.65 20.90 -9.41
N THR A 261 -9.99 20.62 -8.17
CA THR A 261 -11.01 21.33 -7.38
C THR A 261 -10.43 21.71 -6.01
N GLY A 262 -11.07 22.65 -5.31
CA GLY A 262 -10.63 23.14 -4.00
C GLY A 262 -9.86 24.45 -4.06
N HIS A 263 -9.39 24.91 -2.89
CA HIS A 263 -8.78 26.22 -2.70
C HIS A 263 -7.27 26.17 -2.41
N TYR A 264 -6.76 24.99 -2.04
CA TYR A 264 -5.34 24.84 -1.75
C TYR A 264 -4.49 24.92 -3.03
N ALA A 265 -3.42 25.70 -2.97
CA ALA A 265 -2.48 25.82 -4.08
C ALA A 265 -1.56 24.59 -4.11
N LEU A 266 -1.68 23.77 -5.16
CA LEU A 266 -0.87 22.57 -5.32
C LEU A 266 0.64 22.91 -5.36
N PRO A 267 1.50 22.12 -4.69
CA PRO A 267 2.96 22.35 -4.67
C PRO A 267 3.65 21.99 -6.00
N TYR A 268 2.91 21.51 -7.00
CA TYR A 268 3.36 21.12 -8.32
C TYR A 268 2.50 21.74 -9.42
N ARG A 269 3.04 21.78 -10.64
CA ARG A 269 2.34 22.19 -11.87
C ARG A 269 2.13 21.06 -12.88
N GLN A 270 2.75 19.91 -12.64
CA GLN A 270 2.76 18.77 -13.57
C GLN A 270 2.70 17.47 -12.77
N ILE A 271 2.07 16.46 -13.38
CA ILE A 271 2.07 15.07 -12.92
C ILE A 271 2.61 14.24 -14.08
N THR A 272 3.69 13.49 -13.83
CA THR A 272 4.21 12.52 -14.81
C THR A 272 3.34 11.27 -14.79
N VAL A 273 3.04 10.69 -15.95
CA VAL A 273 2.21 9.47 -16.08
C VAL A 273 3.07 8.35 -16.69
#